data_AF-A0A3A0CHQ2-F1
#
_entry.id   AF-A0A3A0CHQ2-F1
#
_cell.length_a   1.000
_cell.length_b   1.000
_cell.length_c   1.000
_cell.angle_alpha   90.00
_cell.angle_beta   90.00
_cell.angle_gamma   90.00
#
_symmetry.space_group_name_H-M   'P 1'
#
loop_
_entity.id
_entity.type
_entity.pdbx_description
1 polymer ?
#
loop_
_entity_poly.entity_id
_entity_poly.type
_entity_poly.pdbx_seq_one_letter_code
_entity_poly.pdbx_strand_id
1 'polypeptide(L)'
;MLWLIALLLAIIATVLIVRPTAPFVVQPAFGDQPMVGARGIFAFMGQLDKNSHGLFMMDVDARTVWCYQYLPGTRKLKLVAARSFDYDRYLKNYNNESPTEDEVKGLIEDQRMINERRERSGGGDADEALGISIPGLPDSQRNEAKPER
;
A
#
# COMPACT_ATOMS: atom_id res chain seq x y z
N MET A 1 0.38 -42.09 29.61
CA MET A 1 -0.52 -40.90 29.59
C MET A 1 0.24 -39.60 29.30
N LEU A 2 1.19 -39.16 30.15
CA LEU A 2 1.91 -37.88 29.94
C LEU A 2 2.68 -37.79 28.62
N TRP A 3 3.34 -38.87 28.20
CA TRP A 3 4.05 -38.93 26.92
C TRP A 3 3.14 -38.75 25.70
N LEU A 4 1.89 -39.19 25.79
CA LEU A 4 0.90 -39.07 24.72
C LEU A 4 0.40 -37.62 24.61
N ILE A 5 0.23 -36.95 25.75
CA ILE A 5 -0.10 -35.52 25.83
C ILE A 5 1.05 -34.67 25.28
N ALA A 6 2.29 -34.98 25.65
CA ALA A 6 3.47 -34.27 25.16
C ALA A 6 3.61 -34.39 23.63
N LEU A 7 3.37 -35.59 23.09
CA LEU A 7 3.38 -35.82 21.64
C LEU A 7 2.28 -35.01 20.93
N LEU A 8 1.06 -35.02 21.47
CA LEU A 8 -0.07 -34.26 20.91
C LEU A 8 0.20 -32.75 20.91
N LEU A 9 0.76 -32.22 22.00
CA LEU A 9 1.11 -30.81 22.10
C LEU A 9 2.22 -30.41 21.13
N ALA A 10 3.24 -31.26 20.97
CA ALA A 10 4.32 -31.03 20.01
C ALA A 10 3.80 -30.96 18.57
N ILE A 11 2.85 -31.83 18.22
CA ILE A 11 2.20 -31.82 16.90
C ILE A 11 1.44 -30.50 16.69
N ILE A 12 0.61 -30.09 17.65
CA ILE A 12 -0.16 -28.84 17.57
C ILE A 12 0.77 -27.63 17.45
N ALA A 13 1.84 -27.57 18.26
CA ALA A 13 2.82 -26.50 18.21
C ALA A 13 3.52 -26.43 16.85
N THR A 14 3.91 -27.58 16.30
CA THR A 14 4.56 -27.65 14.98
C THR A 14 3.61 -27.17 13.87
N VAL A 15 2.34 -27.58 13.93
CA VAL A 15 1.31 -27.12 12.98
C VAL A 15 1.09 -25.62 13.06
N LEU A 16 1.11 -25.03 14.27
CA LEU A 16 0.96 -23.58 14.46
C LEU A 16 2.16 -22.77 13.93
N ILE A 17 3.38 -23.31 14.03
CA ILE A 17 4.61 -22.67 13.54
C ILE A 17 4.71 -22.76 12.01
N VAL A 18 4.37 -23.92 11.45
CA VAL A 18 4.47 -24.16 10.00
C VAL A 18 3.29 -23.59 9.24
N ARG A 19 2.15 -23.34 9.91
CA ARG A 19 1.11 -22.48 9.32
C ARG A 19 1.75 -21.12 9.09
N PRO A 20 1.85 -20.63 7.83
CA PRO A 20 2.15 -19.23 7.61
C PRO A 20 1.12 -18.46 8.42
N THR A 21 1.60 -17.71 9.41
CA THR A 21 0.78 -16.92 10.31
C THR A 21 0.16 -15.83 9.44
N ALA A 22 -0.98 -16.15 8.82
CA ALA A 22 -1.82 -15.13 8.23
C ALA A 22 -2.16 -14.20 9.40
N PRO A 23 -1.69 -12.95 9.38
CA PRO A 23 -1.82 -12.04 10.51
C PRO A 23 -3.30 -11.91 10.79
N PHE A 24 -3.78 -12.44 11.93
CA PHE A 24 -5.18 -12.37 12.40
C PHE A 24 -6.13 -11.88 11.32
N VAL A 25 -6.32 -12.70 10.27
CA VAL A 25 -7.19 -12.29 9.17
C VAL A 25 -8.56 -12.46 9.77
N VAL A 26 -9.08 -11.36 10.30
CA VAL A 26 -10.49 -11.18 10.62
C VAL A 26 -11.18 -11.58 9.33
N GLN A 27 -11.71 -12.80 9.28
CA GLN A 27 -12.45 -13.21 8.10
C GLN A 27 -13.64 -12.26 8.03
N PRO A 28 -13.76 -11.43 6.98
CA PRO A 28 -14.96 -10.64 6.79
C PRO A 28 -16.13 -11.62 6.85
N ALA A 29 -17.02 -11.43 7.84
CA ALA A 29 -18.23 -12.22 7.94
C ALA A 29 -18.98 -12.10 6.59
N PHE A 30 -19.72 -13.11 6.16
CA PHE A 30 -20.40 -13.16 4.85
C PHE A 30 -21.41 -12.01 4.54
N GLY A 31 -21.50 -10.97 5.37
CA GLY A 31 -22.20 -9.70 5.11
C GLY A 31 -21.27 -8.50 4.81
N ASP A 32 -19.95 -8.69 4.84
CA ASP A 32 -18.93 -7.66 4.61
C ASP A 32 -18.49 -7.64 3.14
N GLN A 33 -19.46 -7.76 2.23
CA GLN A 33 -19.25 -7.44 0.82
C GLN A 33 -19.13 -5.90 0.76
N PRO A 34 -17.98 -5.33 0.39
CA PRO A 34 -17.89 -3.90 0.16
C PRO A 34 -18.74 -3.58 -1.08
N MET A 35 -20.00 -3.24 -0.85
CA MET A 35 -20.91 -2.84 -1.89
C MET A 35 -20.51 -1.43 -2.31
N VAL A 36 -19.66 -1.35 -3.33
CA VAL A 36 -19.17 -0.09 -3.91
C VAL A 36 -20.39 0.74 -4.33
N GLY A 37 -20.58 1.89 -3.67
CA GLY A 37 -21.73 2.77 -3.87
C GLY A 37 -22.95 2.49 -2.99
N ALA A 38 -22.83 1.66 -1.95
CA ALA A 38 -23.94 1.37 -1.08
C ALA A 38 -24.42 2.62 -0.31
N ARG A 39 -25.65 3.00 -0.61
CA ARG A 39 -26.44 3.98 0.14
C ARG A 39 -27.12 3.26 1.30
N GLY A 40 -27.41 3.99 2.37
CA GLY A 40 -28.06 3.46 3.56
C GLY A 40 -27.12 3.27 4.75
N ILE A 41 -27.57 2.41 5.66
CA ILE A 41 -26.97 2.22 6.99
C ILE A 41 -26.15 0.93 7.00
N PHE A 42 -24.87 1.07 7.36
CA PHE A 42 -23.94 -0.03 7.54
C PHE A 42 -23.79 -0.35 9.02
N ALA A 43 -23.64 -1.62 9.35
CA ALA A 43 -23.39 -2.07 10.71
C ALA A 43 -22.19 -3.02 10.72
N PHE A 44 -21.25 -2.77 11.61
CA PHE A 44 -20.06 -3.60 11.80
C PHE A 44 -19.69 -3.68 13.28
N MET A 45 -19.01 -4.74 13.67
CA MET A 45 -18.54 -4.93 15.03
C MET A 45 -17.05 -4.66 15.13
N GLY A 46 -16.63 -4.02 16.22
CA GLY A 46 -15.24 -3.69 16.46
C GLY A 46 -14.91 -3.67 17.94
N GLN A 47 -13.63 -3.70 18.24
CA GLN A 47 -13.13 -3.57 19.60
C GLN A 47 -13.06 -2.08 19.99
N LEU A 48 -13.69 -1.70 21.11
CA LEU A 48 -13.59 -0.34 21.66
C LEU A 48 -12.41 -0.21 22.63
N ASP A 49 -12.15 -1.26 23.39
CA ASP A 49 -11.09 -1.33 24.40
C ASP A 49 -10.65 -2.80 24.57
N LYS A 50 -9.57 -3.06 25.32
CA LYS A 50 -8.99 -4.40 25.53
C LYS A 50 -10.03 -5.47 25.87
N ASN A 51 -11.03 -5.12 26.67
CA ASN A 51 -12.07 -6.05 27.13
C ASN A 51 -13.48 -5.69 26.65
N SER A 52 -13.63 -4.73 25.73
CA SER A 52 -14.96 -4.27 25.32
C SER A 52 -15.12 -4.21 23.81
N HIS A 53 -16.26 -4.70 23.34
CA HIS A 53 -16.64 -4.73 21.94
C HIS A 53 -17.89 -3.87 21.76
N GLY A 54 -18.01 -3.30 20.56
CA GLY A 54 -19.14 -2.46 20.21
C GLY A 54 -19.64 -2.72 18.80
N LEU A 55 -20.90 -2.35 18.61
CA LEU A 55 -21.59 -2.28 17.34
C LEU A 55 -21.50 -0.85 16.84
N PHE A 56 -20.82 -0.67 15.72
CA PHE A 56 -20.73 0.59 15.01
C PHE A 56 -21.77 0.60 13.91
N MET A 57 -22.42 1.73 13.74
CA MET A 57 -23.32 1.97 12.64
C MET A 57 -22.94 3.27 11.94
N MET A 58 -23.00 3.25 10.62
CA MET A 58 -22.68 4.40 9.78
C MET A 58 -23.81 4.60 8.79
N ASP A 59 -24.44 5.76 8.84
CA ASP A 59 -25.40 6.21 7.83
C ASP A 59 -24.66 7.11 6.83
N VAL A 60 -24.56 6.63 5.58
CA VAL A 60 -23.87 7.36 4.51
C VAL A 60 -24.73 8.49 3.95
N ASP A 61 -26.06 8.35 3.98
CA ASP A 61 -26.98 9.38 3.48
C ASP A 61 -27.08 10.55 4.47
N ALA A 62 -27.18 10.26 5.76
CA ALA A 62 -27.21 11.27 6.83
C ALA A 62 -25.82 11.75 7.27
N ARG A 63 -24.75 11.09 6.80
CA ARG A 63 -23.34 11.37 7.18
C ARG A 63 -23.11 11.36 8.69
N THR A 64 -23.64 10.34 9.35
CA THR A 64 -23.52 10.17 10.79
C THR A 64 -23.00 8.79 11.15
N VAL A 65 -22.14 8.73 12.16
CA VAL A 65 -21.62 7.49 12.72
C VAL A 65 -21.98 7.45 14.20
N TRP A 66 -22.38 6.28 14.67
CA TRP A 66 -22.62 6.04 16.09
C TRP A 66 -22.18 4.65 16.52
N CYS A 67 -21.86 4.52 17.80
CA CYS A 67 -21.32 3.31 18.39
C CYS A 67 -22.06 2.93 19.67
N TYR A 68 -22.45 1.67 19.75
CA TYR A 68 -23.03 1.06 20.94
C TYR A 68 -22.05 0.06 21.54
N GLN A 69 -21.84 0.13 22.85
CA GLN A 69 -21.14 -0.90 23.60
C GLN A 69 -22.14 -1.88 24.19
N TYR A 70 -21.85 -3.17 24.09
CA TYR A 70 -22.62 -4.18 24.79
C TYR A 70 -22.13 -4.33 26.23
N LEU A 71 -23.05 -4.16 27.19
CA LEU A 71 -22.78 -4.33 28.61
C LEU A 71 -23.22 -5.73 29.05
N PRO A 72 -22.30 -6.70 29.22
CA PRO A 72 -22.67 -8.09 29.51
C PRO A 72 -23.38 -8.24 30.86
N GLY A 73 -23.04 -7.40 31.85
CA GLY A 73 -23.67 -7.45 33.18
C GLY A 73 -25.16 -7.11 33.16
N THR A 74 -25.59 -6.19 32.29
CA THR A 74 -27.00 -5.77 32.19
C THR A 74 -27.69 -6.30 30.93
N ARG A 75 -26.96 -6.95 30.01
CA ARG A 75 -27.43 -7.38 28.69
C ARG A 75 -28.08 -6.25 27.88
N LYS A 76 -27.51 -5.05 27.96
CA LYS A 76 -28.03 -3.84 27.29
C LYS A 76 -26.97 -3.25 26.39
N LEU A 77 -27.42 -2.58 25.33
CA LEU A 77 -26.59 -1.71 24.49
C LEU A 77 -26.59 -0.30 25.09
N LYS A 78 -25.40 0.28 25.25
CA LYS A 78 -25.21 1.65 25.70
C LYS A 78 -24.61 2.46 24.55
N LEU A 79 -25.23 3.58 24.19
CA LEU A 79 -24.64 4.52 23.23
C LEU A 79 -23.36 5.11 23.84
N VAL A 80 -22.23 4.94 23.18
CA VAL A 80 -20.93 5.43 23.64
C VAL A 80 -20.58 6.74 22.96
N ALA A 81 -20.75 6.79 21.65
CA ALA A 81 -20.40 7.96 20.84
C ALA A 81 -21.32 8.07 19.64
N ALA A 82 -21.59 9.30 19.23
CA ALA A 82 -22.25 9.63 17.98
C ALA A 82 -21.69 10.96 17.46
N ARG A 83 -21.47 11.06 16.14
CA ARG A 83 -20.94 12.27 15.48
C ARG A 83 -21.44 12.34 14.03
N SER A 84 -21.65 13.55 13.52
CA SER A 84 -21.74 13.81 12.08
C SER A 84 -20.37 14.10 11.48
N PHE A 85 -20.14 13.61 10.26
CA PHE A 85 -18.88 13.77 9.52
C PHE A 85 -19.11 14.55 8.21
N ASP A 86 -20.09 15.47 8.20
CA ASP A 86 -20.45 16.27 7.03
C ASP A 86 -19.27 16.98 6.38
N TYR A 87 -18.36 17.48 7.23
CA TYR A 87 -17.24 18.31 6.81
C TYR A 87 -15.90 17.60 6.79
N ASP A 88 -15.81 16.36 7.27
CA ASP A 88 -14.54 15.63 7.42
C ASP A 88 -13.80 15.50 6.09
N ARG A 89 -14.52 15.28 4.98
CA ARG A 89 -13.94 15.20 3.63
C ARG A 89 -13.29 16.50 3.13
N TYR A 90 -13.56 17.63 3.76
CA TYR A 90 -12.96 18.91 3.38
C TYR A 90 -11.65 19.17 4.13
N LEU A 91 -11.35 18.38 5.16
CA LEU A 91 -10.15 18.51 5.98
C LEU A 91 -8.94 17.82 5.31
N LYS A 92 -8.53 18.30 4.14
CA LYS A 92 -7.44 17.67 3.36
C LYS A 92 -6.09 17.67 4.08
N ASN A 93 -5.73 18.77 4.72
CA ASN A 93 -4.43 18.98 5.36
C ASN A 93 -4.49 19.00 6.90
N TYR A 94 -5.54 18.43 7.50
CA TYR A 94 -5.69 18.41 8.95
C TYR A 94 -5.12 17.11 9.54
N ASN A 95 -4.28 17.24 10.57
CA ASN A 95 -3.68 16.10 11.29
C ASN A 95 -2.82 15.16 10.41
N ASN A 96 -2.23 15.70 9.34
CA ASN A 96 -1.25 14.97 8.53
C ASN A 96 0.15 15.15 9.13
N GLU A 97 0.86 14.04 9.29
CA GLU A 97 2.31 14.05 9.53
C GLU A 97 3.03 14.25 8.19
N SER A 98 4.25 14.81 8.22
CA SER A 98 5.05 14.97 7.01
C SER A 98 5.33 13.60 6.35
N PRO A 99 5.30 13.49 5.01
CA PRO A 99 5.07 14.57 4.05
C PRO A 99 3.59 14.86 3.79
N THR A 100 3.25 16.15 3.71
CA THR A 100 1.92 16.66 3.35
C THR A 100 1.61 16.46 1.86
N GLU A 101 0.33 16.51 1.48
CA GLU A 101 -0.11 16.31 0.09
C GLU A 101 0.64 17.20 -0.92
N ASP A 102 0.92 18.44 -0.56
CA ASP A 102 1.61 19.40 -1.43
C ASP A 102 3.11 19.10 -1.57
N GLU A 103 3.75 18.63 -0.49
CA GLU A 103 5.14 18.14 -0.55
C GLU A 103 5.25 16.89 -1.43
N VAL A 104 4.28 15.97 -1.32
CA VAL A 104 4.23 14.78 -2.19
C VAL A 104 4.05 15.17 -3.66
N LYS A 105 3.25 16.18 -3.98
CA LYS A 105 3.11 16.69 -5.37
C LYS A 105 4.45 17.19 -5.90
N GLY A 106 5.19 17.98 -5.12
CA GLY A 106 6.52 18.45 -5.50
C GLY A 106 7.49 17.30 -5.79
N LEU A 107 7.52 16.29 -4.93
CA LEU A 107 8.36 15.10 -5.14
C LEU A 107 8.00 14.34 -6.42
N ILE A 108 6.71 14.24 -6.75
CA ILE A 108 6.25 13.59 -8.00
C ILE A 108 6.66 14.41 -9.22
N GLU A 109 6.57 15.74 -9.17
CA GLU A 109 7.01 16.62 -10.26
C GLU A 109 8.52 16.51 -10.49
N ASP A 110 9.32 16.53 -9.41
CA ASP A 110 10.77 16.34 -9.48
C ASP A 110 11.12 14.98 -10.10
N GLN A 111 10.43 13.92 -9.69
CA GLN A 111 10.63 12.58 -10.24
C GLN A 111 10.32 12.51 -11.75
N ARG A 112 9.25 13.19 -12.20
CA ARG A 112 8.90 13.26 -13.63
C ARG A 112 9.98 13.97 -14.43
N MET A 113 10.46 15.11 -13.94
CA MET A 113 11.52 15.89 -14.60
C MET A 113 12.83 15.09 -14.72
N ILE A 114 13.19 14.32 -13.70
CA ILE A 114 14.38 13.45 -13.73
C ILE A 114 14.23 12.35 -14.79
N ASN A 115 13.06 11.72 -14.88
CA ASN A 115 12.79 10.67 -15.86
C ASN A 115 12.85 11.22 -17.29
N GLU A 116 12.24 12.37 -17.56
CA GLU A 116 12.30 13.02 -18.88
C GLU A 116 13.74 13.37 -19.29
N ARG A 117 14.58 13.83 -18.35
CA ARG A 117 16.00 14.08 -18.62
C ARG A 117 16.76 12.81 -18.96
N ARG A 118 16.49 11.71 -18.26
CA ARG A 118 17.11 10.40 -18.54
C ARG A 118 16.71 9.88 -19.92
N GLU A 119 15.44 10.02 -20.29
CA GLU A 119 14.94 9.61 -21.62
C GLU A 119 15.59 10.42 -22.75
N ARG A 120 15.73 11.75 -22.58
CA ARG A 120 16.46 12.59 -23.55
C ARG A 120 17.94 12.26 -23.65
N SER A 121 18.57 11.86 -22.54
CA SER A 121 19.98 11.48 -22.52
C SER A 121 20.23 10.06 -23.06
N GLY A 122 19.24 9.18 -23.02
CA GLY A 122 19.33 7.81 -23.53
C GLY A 122 19.09 7.65 -25.04
N GLY A 123 18.72 8.73 -25.75
CA GLY A 123 18.39 8.71 -27.19
C GLY A 123 19.48 9.20 -28.14
N GLY A 124 20.63 9.68 -27.63
CA GLY A 124 21.68 10.32 -28.44
C GLY A 124 23.02 9.59 -28.54
N ASP A 125 23.35 8.69 -27.61
CA ASP A 125 24.72 8.20 -27.43
C ASP A 125 25.01 6.83 -28.06
N ALA A 126 24.48 6.58 -29.27
CA ALA A 126 24.89 5.40 -30.06
C ALA A 126 25.66 5.76 -31.34
N ASP A 127 25.48 6.98 -31.89
CA ASP A 127 26.12 7.37 -33.17
C ASP A 127 27.32 8.31 -33.01
N GLU A 128 27.52 8.96 -31.85
CA GLU A 128 28.63 9.90 -31.64
C GLU A 128 29.88 9.24 -31.00
N ALA A 129 29.77 7.99 -30.55
CA ALA A 129 30.88 7.26 -29.91
C ALA A 129 31.87 6.58 -30.89
N LEU A 130 31.63 6.65 -32.22
CA LEU A 130 32.57 6.16 -33.25
C LEU A 130 33.35 7.28 -33.96
N GLY A 131 33.20 8.53 -33.54
CA GLY A 131 33.83 9.71 -34.16
C GLY A 131 35.17 10.15 -33.56
N ILE A 132 35.89 9.31 -32.82
CA ILE A 132 37.22 9.67 -32.31
C ILE A 132 38.21 9.64 -33.49
N SER A 133 38.32 10.79 -34.16
CA SER A 133 39.44 11.11 -35.03
C SER A 133 40.69 11.15 -34.14
N ILE A 134 41.53 10.12 -34.18
CA ILE A 134 42.83 10.14 -33.51
C ILE A 134 43.73 11.10 -34.28
N PRO A 135 44.18 12.23 -33.69
CA PRO A 135 45.10 13.13 -34.37
C PRO A 135 46.50 12.50 -34.42
N GLY A 136 47.04 12.26 -35.63
CA GLY A 136 48.47 12.05 -35.84
C GLY A 136 48.97 10.68 -36.31
N LEU A 137 48.18 9.87 -37.03
CA LEU A 137 48.71 8.64 -37.66
C LEU A 137 49.08 8.90 -39.15
N PRO A 138 50.30 8.60 -39.61
CA PRO A 138 50.75 8.95 -40.96
C PRO A 138 50.19 8.03 -42.06
N ASP A 139 49.81 8.64 -43.19
CA ASP A 139 49.38 8.01 -44.45
C ASP A 139 50.52 7.29 -45.18
N SER A 140 51.03 6.22 -44.60
CA SER A 140 51.84 5.24 -45.33
C SER A 140 51.04 3.95 -45.44
N GLN A 141 50.95 3.40 -46.66
CA GLN A 141 50.28 2.14 -47.05
C GLN A 141 48.89 2.27 -47.74
N ARG A 142 48.62 3.38 -48.43
CA ARG A 142 47.55 3.44 -49.44
C ARG A 142 48.13 3.73 -50.83
N ASN A 143 48.86 2.75 -51.38
CA ASN A 143 49.04 2.49 -52.82
C ASN A 143 50.23 1.55 -52.97
N GLU A 144 49.98 0.27 -53.27
CA GLU A 144 50.80 -0.58 -54.17
C GLU A 144 50.29 -2.02 -54.10
N ALA A 145 49.53 -2.43 -55.13
CA ALA A 145 49.63 -3.75 -55.76
C ALA A 145 48.49 -3.92 -56.78
N LYS A 146 48.64 -3.25 -57.94
CA LYS A 146 48.13 -3.79 -59.21
C LYS A 146 49.32 -4.50 -59.87
N PRO A 147 49.29 -5.81 -60.09
CA PRO A 147 50.10 -6.41 -61.12
C PRO A 147 49.23 -6.69 -62.35
N GLU A 148 49.56 -6.02 -63.45
CA GLU A 148 49.19 -6.42 -64.80
C GLU A 148 50.02 -7.63 -65.21
N ARG A 149 49.35 -8.65 -65.76
CA ARG A 149 49.69 -9.28 -67.05
C ARG A 149 48.53 -10.13 -67.54
#